data_AF-A0A8T6MDA2-F1
#
_entry.id   AF-A0A8T6MDA2-F1
#
_cell.length_a   1.000
_cell.length_b   1.000
_cell.length_c   1.000
_cell.angle_alpha   90.00
_cell.angle_beta   90.00
_cell.angle_gamma   90.00
#
_symmetry.space_group_name_H-M   'P 1'
#
loop_
_entity.id
_entity.type
_entity.pdbx_description
1 polymer ?
#
loop_
_entity_poly.entity_id
_entity_poly.type
_entity_poly.pdbx_seq_one_letter_code
_entity_poly.pdbx_strand_id
1 'polypeptide(L)'
;GELSLEILTKNTLRMRPDRIVVGEIRHKEATTLFTAMNTGHDGCMGTVHANSAKETIVRLTSPPMDVPPLMLAGIDFIIIQKRLRTSKGQVRRITAIAEIMGVLDGDPKINMVFVWNPETDSLERTKEPILYFDLIKTYTNLNDQDILNKISDRAKILEDLRSKKIRAINDVAHEVQKEYILKR
;
A
#
# COMPACT_ATOMS: atom_id res chain seq x y z
N GLY A 1 30.18 -14.17 7.02
CA GLY A 1 28.83 -14.29 7.58
C GLY A 1 27.87 -13.72 6.56
N GLU A 2 26.92 -14.53 6.11
CA GLU A 2 25.89 -14.08 5.16
C GLU A 2 24.81 -13.30 5.93
N LEU A 3 24.38 -12.17 5.37
CA LEU A 3 23.30 -11.33 5.91
C LEU A 3 22.09 -11.44 4.98
N SER A 4 21.08 -12.20 5.40
CA SER A 4 19.82 -12.32 4.67
C SER A 4 18.85 -11.21 5.03
N LEU A 5 17.87 -10.95 4.15
CA LEU A 5 16.76 -10.03 4.45
C LEU A 5 16.00 -10.44 5.71
N GLU A 6 15.81 -11.74 5.95
CA GLU A 6 15.17 -12.24 7.16
C GLU A 6 15.90 -11.77 8.43
N ILE A 7 17.24 -11.83 8.45
CA ILE A 7 18.05 -11.35 9.57
C ILE A 7 17.91 -9.84 9.75
N LEU A 8 17.95 -9.09 8.65
CA LEU A 8 17.81 -7.63 8.69
C LEU A 8 16.43 -7.21 9.22
N THR A 9 15.35 -7.77 8.67
CA THR A 9 13.98 -7.48 9.10
C THR A 9 13.77 -7.85 10.58
N LYS A 10 14.29 -9.00 11.04
CA LYS A 10 14.21 -9.40 12.46
C LYS A 10 14.92 -8.41 13.38
N ASN A 11 16.11 -7.95 12.99
CA ASN A 11 16.87 -6.99 13.79
C ASN A 11 16.19 -5.62 13.84
N THR A 12 15.57 -5.18 12.73
CA THR A 12 14.81 -3.92 12.68
C THR A 12 13.72 -3.85 13.74
N LEU A 13 13.07 -4.96 14.10
CA LEU A 13 12.02 -4.98 15.15
C LEU A 13 12.54 -4.58 16.54
N ARG A 14 13.85 -4.68 16.79
CA ARG A 14 14.48 -4.27 18.05
C ARG A 14 14.84 -2.79 18.09
N MET A 15 14.71 -2.10 16.96
CA MET A 15 15.09 -0.69 16.81
C MET A 15 13.91 0.27 17.03
N ARG A 16 12.72 -0.26 17.36
CA ARG A 16 11.46 0.50 17.51
C ARG A 16 11.18 1.40 16.29
N PRO A 17 11.12 0.84 15.08
CA PRO A 17 10.94 1.63 13.86
C PRO A 17 9.50 2.15 13.75
N ASP A 18 9.33 3.38 13.27
CA ASP A 18 8.03 3.93 12.88
C ASP A 18 7.55 3.42 11.51
N ARG A 19 8.48 2.91 10.68
CA ARG A 19 8.22 2.38 9.32
C ARG A 19 9.22 1.27 9.00
N ILE A 20 8.76 0.21 8.35
CA ILE A 20 9.61 -0.88 7.85
C ILE A 20 9.37 -1.01 6.35
N VAL A 21 10.40 -0.80 5.54
CA VAL A 21 10.30 -0.91 4.08
C VAL A 21 11.18 -2.07 3.63
N VAL A 22 10.56 -3.14 3.14
CA VAL A 22 11.27 -4.28 2.54
C VAL A 22 11.18 -4.15 1.02
N GLY A 23 12.34 -3.99 0.37
CA GLY A 23 12.41 -3.72 -1.07
C GLY A 23 11.58 -4.70 -1.90
N GLU A 24 11.92 -5.99 -1.87
CA GLU A 24 11.15 -7.06 -2.48
C GLU A 24 11.11 -8.29 -1.58
N ILE A 25 9.90 -8.78 -1.32
CA ILE A 25 9.63 -9.94 -0.47
C ILE A 25 9.55 -11.17 -1.38
N ARG A 26 10.41 -12.14 -1.11
CA ARG A 26 10.60 -13.37 -1.88
C ARG A 26 10.63 -14.64 -1.03
N HIS A 27 11.03 -14.56 0.25
CA HIS A 27 11.25 -15.72 1.14
C HIS A 27 10.78 -15.43 2.58
N LYS A 28 11.47 -16.00 3.58
CA LYS A 28 11.11 -16.00 5.01
C LYS A 28 11.07 -14.63 5.68
N GLU A 29 11.65 -13.59 5.08
CA GLU A 29 11.45 -12.21 5.53
C GLU A 29 9.98 -11.80 5.49
N ALA A 30 9.16 -12.45 4.64
CA ALA A 30 7.71 -12.27 4.60
C ALA A 30 7.10 -12.49 5.99
N THR A 31 7.25 -13.68 6.57
CA THR A 31 6.69 -14.00 7.89
C THR A 31 7.13 -12.99 8.95
N THR A 32 8.40 -12.58 8.92
CA THR A 32 8.94 -11.59 9.87
C THR A 32 8.28 -10.21 9.68
N LEU A 33 8.13 -9.74 8.46
CA LEU A 33 7.45 -8.48 8.16
C LEU A 33 5.98 -8.52 8.60
N PHE A 34 5.30 -9.64 8.37
CA PHE A 34 3.93 -9.83 8.81
C PHE A 34 3.82 -9.93 10.34
N THR A 35 4.81 -10.50 11.03
CA THR A 35 4.87 -10.41 12.50
C THR A 35 4.99 -8.96 12.94
N ALA A 36 5.80 -8.15 12.26
CA ALA A 36 5.94 -6.72 12.56
C ALA A 36 4.60 -5.97 12.43
N MET A 37 3.91 -6.16 11.30
CA MET A 37 2.58 -5.58 11.03
C MET A 37 1.58 -5.90 12.15
N ASN A 38 1.54 -7.16 12.59
CA ASN A 38 0.60 -7.62 13.61
C ASN A 38 1.05 -7.29 15.05
N THR A 39 2.22 -6.70 15.26
CA THR A 39 2.76 -6.34 16.59
C THR A 39 2.94 -4.83 16.78
N GLY A 40 2.20 -4.02 16.03
CA GLY A 40 2.12 -2.57 16.22
C GLY A 40 3.25 -1.78 15.56
N HIS A 41 3.93 -2.36 14.56
CA HIS A 41 4.85 -1.61 13.70
C HIS A 41 4.09 -1.07 12.49
N ASP A 42 3.30 -0.02 12.71
CA ASP A 42 2.44 0.56 11.69
C ASP A 42 3.25 1.12 10.51
N GLY A 43 2.75 0.99 9.29
CA GLY A 43 3.42 1.47 8.08
C GLY A 43 4.56 0.59 7.57
N CYS A 44 4.50 -0.70 7.87
CA CYS A 44 5.23 -1.72 7.12
C CYS A 44 4.79 -1.72 5.65
N MET A 45 5.73 -1.82 4.72
CA MET A 45 5.45 -1.94 3.28
C MET A 45 6.54 -2.74 2.58
N GLY A 46 6.19 -3.30 1.42
CA GLY A 46 7.16 -3.92 0.53
C GLY A 46 6.57 -4.25 -0.82
N THR A 47 7.40 -4.79 -1.71
CA THR A 47 6.94 -5.24 -3.02
C THR A 47 6.92 -6.76 -3.13
N VAL A 48 5.97 -7.29 -3.89
CA VAL A 48 5.84 -8.71 -4.21
C VAL A 48 5.61 -8.83 -5.72
N HIS A 49 6.25 -9.80 -6.36
CA HIS A 49 6.00 -10.07 -7.76
C HIS A 49 4.68 -10.84 -7.96
N ALA A 50 3.60 -10.12 -8.31
CA ALA A 50 2.29 -10.71 -8.57
C ALA A 50 1.50 -9.90 -9.61
N ASN A 51 0.57 -10.54 -10.33
CA ASN A 51 -0.23 -9.91 -11.38
C ASN A 51 -1.64 -9.49 -10.92
N SER A 52 -2.03 -9.83 -9.69
CA SER A 52 -3.32 -9.47 -9.10
C SER A 52 -3.25 -9.52 -7.57
N ALA A 53 -4.20 -8.88 -6.89
CA ALA A 53 -4.27 -8.93 -5.43
C ALA A 53 -4.47 -10.36 -4.90
N LYS A 54 -5.28 -11.17 -5.61
CA LYS A 54 -5.48 -12.59 -5.28
C LYS A 54 -4.19 -13.41 -5.44
N GLU A 55 -3.42 -13.17 -6.51
CA GLU A 55 -2.12 -13.82 -6.68
C GLU A 55 -1.13 -13.38 -5.60
N THR A 56 -1.14 -12.11 -5.18
CA THR A 56 -0.32 -11.62 -4.07
C THR A 56 -0.59 -12.44 -2.80
N ILE A 57 -1.86 -12.66 -2.45
CA ILE A 57 -2.23 -13.50 -1.29
C ILE A 57 -1.65 -14.91 -1.44
N VAL A 58 -1.91 -15.57 -2.59
CA VAL A 58 -1.45 -16.94 -2.82
C VAL A 58 0.08 -17.05 -2.70
N ARG A 59 0.82 -16.07 -3.23
CA ARG A 59 2.29 -16.06 -3.13
C ARG A 59 2.80 -15.85 -1.71
N LEU A 60 2.13 -14.99 -0.94
CA LEU A 60 2.48 -14.74 0.46
C LEU A 60 2.23 -15.97 1.31
N THR A 61 1.13 -16.70 1.08
CA THR A 61 0.78 -17.90 1.86
C THR A 61 1.50 -19.16 1.40
N SER A 62 2.04 -19.20 0.18
CA SER A 62 2.77 -20.36 -0.35
C SER A 62 4.25 -20.33 0.04
N PRO A 63 4.92 -21.49 0.15
CA PRO A 63 6.37 -21.55 0.21
C PRO A 63 7.02 -20.83 -0.99
N PRO A 64 8.15 -20.13 -0.82
CA PRO A 64 8.98 -20.07 0.40
C PRO A 64 8.64 -18.93 1.38
N MET A 65 7.56 -18.16 1.15
CA MET A 65 7.15 -17.07 2.04
C MET A 65 6.33 -17.59 3.23
N ASP A 66 5.43 -18.55 2.98
CA ASP A 66 4.71 -19.35 3.98
C ASP A 66 4.11 -18.51 5.12
N VAL A 67 3.51 -17.37 4.77
CA VAL A 67 2.84 -16.48 5.73
C VAL A 67 1.50 -17.10 6.12
N PRO A 68 1.24 -17.34 7.42
CA PRO A 68 -0.07 -17.81 7.87
C PRO A 68 -1.19 -16.87 7.40
N PRO A 69 -2.27 -17.38 6.76
CA PRO A 69 -3.33 -16.54 6.19
C PRO A 69 -3.93 -15.53 7.17
N LEU A 70 -4.05 -15.90 8.45
CA LEU A 70 -4.54 -15.02 9.52
C LEU A 70 -3.70 -13.75 9.68
N MET A 71 -2.39 -13.80 9.42
CA MET A 71 -1.51 -12.64 9.53
C MET A 71 -1.72 -11.62 8.40
N LEU A 72 -2.35 -12.02 7.30
CA LEU A 72 -2.63 -11.13 6.17
C LEU A 72 -3.68 -10.07 6.50
N ALA A 73 -4.41 -10.21 7.60
CA ALA A 73 -5.28 -9.15 8.14
C ALA A 73 -4.50 -7.86 8.49
N GLY A 74 -3.17 -7.93 8.65
CA GLY A 74 -2.31 -6.75 8.86
C GLY A 74 -2.00 -5.95 7.58
N ILE A 75 -2.49 -6.36 6.41
CA ILE A 75 -2.37 -5.56 5.18
C ILE A 75 -3.56 -4.62 5.07
N ASP A 76 -3.32 -3.32 4.92
CA ASP A 76 -4.40 -2.38 4.62
C ASP A 76 -4.76 -2.40 3.13
N PHE A 77 -3.74 -2.26 2.26
CA PHE A 77 -3.92 -2.16 0.82
C PHE A 77 -2.89 -2.95 0.01
N ILE A 78 -3.34 -3.50 -1.12
CA ILE A 78 -2.51 -4.08 -2.17
C ILE A 78 -2.66 -3.23 -3.44
N ILE A 79 -1.55 -2.66 -3.91
CA ILE A 79 -1.51 -1.83 -5.13
C ILE A 79 -0.89 -2.66 -6.26
N ILE A 80 -1.65 -2.88 -7.35
CA ILE A 80 -1.20 -3.67 -8.49
C ILE A 80 -0.72 -2.75 -9.61
N GLN A 81 0.56 -2.85 -9.94
CA GLN A 81 1.16 -2.16 -11.08
C GLN A 81 1.45 -3.15 -12.22
N LYS A 82 1.02 -2.82 -13.45
CA LYS A 82 1.35 -3.58 -14.65
C LYS A 82 2.11 -2.75 -15.67
N ARG A 83 2.95 -3.45 -16.44
CA ARG A 83 3.61 -2.93 -17.65
C ARG A 83 2.73 -3.29 -18.85
N LEU A 84 2.17 -2.28 -19.49
CA LEU A 84 1.24 -2.42 -20.61
C LEU A 84 1.91 -1.95 -21.91
N ARG A 85 1.50 -2.53 -23.03
CA ARG A 85 1.90 -2.09 -24.36
C ARG A 85 0.74 -1.33 -24.99
N THR A 86 0.95 -0.07 -25.31
CA THR A 86 -0.02 0.80 -25.97
C THR A 86 0.52 1.21 -27.34
N SER A 87 -0.30 1.89 -28.14
CA SER A 87 0.12 2.49 -29.41
C SER A 87 1.27 3.50 -29.24
N LYS A 88 1.42 4.08 -28.05
CA LYS A 88 2.48 5.04 -27.69
C LYS A 88 3.74 4.37 -27.12
N GLY A 89 3.81 3.04 -27.17
CA GLY A 89 4.91 2.25 -26.62
C GLY A 89 4.56 1.62 -25.29
N GLN A 90 5.56 1.46 -24.43
CA GLN A 90 5.38 0.78 -23.16
C GLN A 90 5.11 1.75 -22.03
N VAL A 91 4.03 1.50 -21.28
CA VAL A 91 3.63 2.33 -20.15
C VAL A 91 3.45 1.48 -18.90
N ARG A 92 3.63 2.07 -17.72
CA ARG A 92 3.23 1.46 -16.45
C ARG A 92 1.94 2.10 -15.98
N ARG A 93 1.02 1.28 -15.47
CA ARG A 93 -0.26 1.71 -14.90
C ARG A 93 -0.51 0.97 -13.60
N ILE A 94 -1.07 1.66 -12.62
CA ILE A 94 -1.76 0.99 -11.53
C ILE A 94 -3.06 0.45 -12.12
N THR A 95 -3.22 -0.87 -12.11
CA THR A 95 -4.41 -1.52 -12.70
C THR A 95 -5.48 -1.84 -11.68
N ALA A 96 -5.09 -1.88 -10.41
CA ALA A 96 -6.00 -2.12 -9.31
C ALA A 96 -5.41 -1.58 -8.00
N ILE A 97 -6.28 -1.10 -7.13
CA ILE A 97 -6.01 -0.93 -5.71
C ILE A 97 -7.05 -1.78 -4.99
N ALA A 98 -6.56 -2.65 -4.12
CA ALA A 98 -7.36 -3.59 -3.35
C ALA A 98 -7.16 -3.33 -1.86
N GLU A 99 -8.22 -3.44 -1.09
CA GLU A 99 -8.25 -3.40 0.37
C GLU A 99 -8.43 -4.83 0.91
N ILE A 100 -7.77 -5.17 2.01
CA ILE A 100 -8.02 -6.45 2.71
C ILE A 100 -9.03 -6.20 3.83
N MET A 101 -10.17 -6.89 3.78
CA MET A 101 -11.29 -6.72 4.73
C MET A 101 -11.17 -7.62 5.96
N GLY A 102 -10.03 -8.28 6.15
CA GLY A 102 -9.82 -9.34 7.14
C GLY A 102 -9.85 -10.75 6.53
N VAL A 103 -9.92 -11.76 7.41
CA VAL A 103 -9.80 -13.18 7.04
C VAL A 103 -11.05 -13.92 7.53
N LEU A 104 -11.77 -14.56 6.61
CA LEU A 104 -12.95 -15.37 6.90
C LEU A 104 -12.70 -16.80 6.42
N ASP A 105 -12.92 -17.78 7.29
CA ASP A 105 -12.70 -19.21 7.01
C ASP A 105 -11.27 -19.55 6.53
N GLY A 106 -10.29 -18.75 6.93
CA GLY A 106 -8.89 -18.92 6.53
C GLY A 106 -8.51 -18.22 5.22
N ASP A 107 -9.47 -17.65 4.50
CA ASP A 107 -9.24 -16.90 3.26
C ASP A 107 -9.34 -15.39 3.50
N PRO A 108 -8.28 -14.60 3.18
CA PRO A 108 -8.38 -13.16 3.23
C PRO A 108 -9.37 -12.64 2.19
N LYS A 109 -10.31 -11.81 2.62
CA LYS A 109 -11.29 -11.17 1.74
C LYS A 109 -10.70 -9.90 1.16
N ILE A 110 -10.79 -9.79 -0.17
CA ILE A 110 -10.27 -8.65 -0.91
C ILE A 110 -11.45 -7.83 -1.42
N ASN A 111 -11.34 -6.52 -1.23
CA ASN A 111 -12.22 -5.53 -1.80
C ASN A 111 -11.49 -4.70 -2.86
N MET A 112 -11.97 -4.71 -4.09
CA MET A 112 -11.35 -3.92 -5.16
C MET A 112 -11.88 -2.49 -5.08
N VAL A 113 -11.08 -1.58 -4.53
CA VAL A 113 -11.49 -0.18 -4.32
C VAL A 113 -11.31 0.67 -5.56
N PHE A 114 -10.26 0.42 -6.35
CA PHE A 114 -10.05 1.06 -7.65
C PHE A 114 -9.66 0.04 -8.72
N VAL A 115 -10.14 0.25 -9.95
CA VAL A 115 -9.84 -0.59 -11.12
C VAL A 115 -9.53 0.30 -12.31
N TRP A 116 -8.51 -0.05 -13.09
CA TRP A 116 -8.14 0.70 -14.28
C TRP A 116 -9.03 0.33 -15.46
N ASN A 117 -9.53 1.36 -16.13
CA ASN A 117 -10.30 1.27 -17.36
C ASN A 117 -9.37 1.45 -18.57
N PRO A 118 -9.21 0.43 -19.43
CA PRO A 118 -8.35 0.49 -20.60
C PRO A 118 -8.82 1.47 -21.68
N GLU A 119 -10.13 1.71 -21.77
CA GLU A 119 -10.71 2.57 -22.80
C GLU A 119 -10.44 4.05 -22.50
N THR A 120 -10.55 4.44 -21.23
CA THR A 120 -10.32 5.80 -20.75
C THR A 120 -8.88 6.06 -20.30
N ASP A 121 -8.04 5.01 -20.22
CA ASP A 121 -6.71 5.00 -19.62
C ASP A 121 -6.67 5.64 -18.22
N SER A 122 -7.71 5.38 -17.41
CA SER A 122 -7.90 6.00 -16.11
C SER A 122 -8.13 4.98 -15.00
N LEU A 123 -7.70 5.32 -13.78
CA LEU A 123 -7.95 4.51 -12.59
C LEU A 123 -9.26 4.96 -11.96
N GLU A 124 -10.29 4.13 -12.02
CA GLU A 124 -11.66 4.47 -11.64
C GLU A 124 -12.02 3.85 -10.28
N ARG A 125 -12.79 4.60 -9.48
CA ARG A 125 -13.30 4.17 -8.18
C ARG A 125 -14.46 3.19 -8.39
N THR A 126 -14.44 2.06 -7.70
CA THR A 126 -15.56 1.10 -7.72
C THR A 126 -16.73 1.56 -6.86
N LYS A 127 -17.84 0.81 -6.84
CA LYS A 127 -18.98 1.08 -5.94
C LYS A 127 -18.81 0.45 -4.55
N GLU A 128 -17.80 -0.39 -4.38
CA GLU A 128 -17.55 -1.07 -3.11
C GLU A 128 -17.21 -0.06 -2.02
N PRO A 129 -17.65 -0.24 -0.76
CA PRO A 129 -17.26 0.66 0.35
C PRO A 129 -15.74 0.61 0.61
N ILE A 130 -15.18 1.57 1.33
CA ILE A 130 -13.78 1.50 1.82
C ILE A 130 -13.86 1.34 3.33
N LEU A 131 -13.59 0.14 3.84
CA LEU A 131 -13.68 -0.13 5.28
C LEU A 131 -12.61 0.62 6.08
N TYR A 132 -11.49 0.95 5.45
CA TYR A 132 -10.44 1.76 6.06
C TYR A 132 -10.92 3.15 6.48
N PHE A 133 -12.00 3.67 5.87
CA PHE A 133 -12.61 4.92 6.34
C PHE A 133 -13.21 4.75 7.73
N ASP A 134 -13.79 3.59 8.05
CA ASP A 134 -14.31 3.31 9.38
C ASP A 134 -13.19 3.27 10.43
N LEU A 135 -12.01 2.74 10.05
CA LEU A 135 -10.82 2.79 10.88
C LEU A 135 -10.38 4.24 11.15
N ILE A 136 -10.32 5.07 10.11
CA ILE A 136 -9.99 6.51 10.26
C ILE A 136 -11.01 7.19 11.18
N LYS A 137 -12.31 6.97 10.98
CA LYS A 137 -13.37 7.50 11.84
C LYS A 137 -13.31 6.99 13.29
N THR A 138 -12.72 5.82 13.53
CA THR A 138 -12.56 5.29 14.89
C THR A 138 -11.44 6.02 15.64
N TYR A 139 -10.33 6.33 14.95
CA TYR A 139 -9.17 6.97 15.55
C TYR A 139 -9.16 8.50 15.41
N THR A 140 -10.13 9.06 14.71
CA THR A 140 -10.28 10.49 14.48
C THR A 140 -11.72 10.88 14.69
N ASN A 141 -12.01 12.13 15.04
CA ASN A 141 -13.39 12.61 15.14
C ASN A 141 -13.95 13.12 13.79
N LEU A 142 -13.50 12.53 12.68
CA LEU A 142 -13.88 12.95 11.33
C LEU A 142 -15.09 12.15 10.86
N ASN A 143 -15.96 12.76 10.05
CA ASN A 143 -16.99 12.03 9.30
C ASN A 143 -16.51 11.71 7.86
N ASP A 144 -17.31 10.97 7.10
CA ASP A 144 -16.97 10.58 5.72
C ASP A 144 -16.69 11.80 4.82
N GLN A 145 -17.48 12.88 4.97
CA GLN A 145 -17.29 14.10 4.20
C GLN A 145 -15.96 14.78 4.54
N ASP A 146 -15.58 14.83 5.81
CA ASP A 146 -14.31 15.40 6.25
C ASP A 146 -13.11 14.60 5.70
N ILE A 147 -13.21 13.27 5.70
CA ILE A 147 -12.20 12.37 5.14
C ILE A 147 -12.06 12.64 3.64
N LEU A 148 -13.17 12.69 2.91
CA LEU A 148 -13.18 12.98 1.47
C LEU A 148 -12.63 14.38 1.15
N ASN A 149 -12.98 15.38 1.96
CA ASN A 149 -12.42 16.73 1.83
C ASN A 149 -10.90 16.73 2.03
N LYS A 150 -10.40 16.04 3.05
CA LYS A 150 -8.95 15.90 3.28
C LYS A 150 -8.24 15.15 2.15
N ILE A 151 -8.85 14.12 1.59
CA ILE A 151 -8.31 13.42 0.40
C ILE A 151 -8.25 14.36 -0.79
N SER A 152 -9.32 15.12 -1.05
CA SER A 152 -9.38 16.11 -2.12
C SER A 152 -8.32 17.20 -1.96
N ASP A 153 -8.14 17.73 -0.74
CA ASP A 153 -7.11 18.74 -0.47
C ASP A 153 -5.70 18.19 -0.64
N ARG A 154 -5.45 16.93 -0.24
CA ARG A 154 -4.17 16.25 -0.51
C ARG A 154 -3.94 16.02 -2.00
N ALA A 155 -4.99 15.70 -2.76
CA ALA A 155 -4.88 15.55 -4.21
C ALA A 155 -4.52 16.87 -4.90
N LYS A 156 -5.08 18.00 -4.45
CA LYS A 156 -4.74 19.34 -4.96
C LYS A 156 -3.25 19.67 -4.79
N ILE A 157 -2.63 19.26 -3.67
CA ILE A 157 -1.18 19.45 -3.47
C ILE A 157 -0.40 18.76 -4.60
N LEU A 158 -0.72 17.50 -4.92
CA LEU A 158 -0.03 16.76 -5.99
C LEU A 158 -0.30 17.37 -7.37
N GLU A 159 -1.50 17.89 -7.60
CA GLU A 159 -1.88 18.58 -8.83
C GLU A 159 -1.13 19.91 -9.00
N ASP A 160 -0.93 20.65 -7.92
CA ASP A 160 -0.14 21.88 -7.90
C ASP A 160 1.33 21.61 -8.19
N LEU A 161 1.90 20.53 -7.62
CA LEU A 161 3.27 20.11 -7.96
C LEU A 161 3.39 19.77 -9.45
N ARG A 162 2.39 19.06 -10.00
CA ARG A 162 2.34 18.71 -11.43
C ARG A 162 2.29 19.96 -12.31
N SER A 163 1.41 20.91 -12.00
CA SER A 163 1.21 22.13 -12.79
C SER A 163 2.45 23.04 -12.76
N LYS A 164 3.13 23.12 -11.61
CA LYS A 164 4.41 23.82 -11.42
C LYS A 164 5.61 23.06 -11.98
N LYS A 165 5.42 21.85 -12.52
CA LYS A 165 6.46 20.95 -13.06
C LYS A 165 7.53 20.58 -12.02
N ILE A 166 7.17 20.56 -10.73
CA ILE A 166 8.05 20.10 -9.66
C ILE A 166 8.06 18.57 -9.68
N ARG A 167 9.20 17.98 -10.00
CA ARG A 167 9.33 16.53 -10.24
C ARG A 167 10.51 15.88 -9.52
N ALA A 168 11.49 16.66 -9.09
CA ALA A 168 12.63 16.12 -8.36
C ALA A 168 12.18 15.66 -6.97
N ILE A 169 12.65 14.49 -6.54
CA ILE A 169 12.18 13.84 -5.30
C ILE A 169 12.37 14.73 -4.06
N ASN A 170 13.49 15.47 -4.00
CA ASN A 170 13.78 16.37 -2.89
C ASN A 170 12.81 17.56 -2.85
N ASP A 171 12.50 18.14 -4.01
CA ASP A 171 11.58 19.27 -4.10
C ASP A 171 10.15 18.84 -3.79
N VAL A 172 9.72 17.68 -4.32
CA VAL A 172 8.41 17.09 -4.00
C VAL A 172 8.31 16.82 -2.49
N ALA A 173 9.34 16.21 -1.89
CA ALA A 173 9.37 15.93 -0.47
C ALA A 173 9.30 17.21 0.36
N HIS A 174 10.05 18.25 -0.02
CA HIS A 174 10.05 19.55 0.66
C HIS A 174 8.67 20.21 0.65
N GLU A 175 8.02 20.25 -0.50
CA GLU A 175 6.67 20.84 -0.62
C GLU A 175 5.62 20.04 0.15
N VAL A 176 5.68 18.70 0.11
CA VAL A 176 4.79 17.85 0.92
C VAL A 176 5.06 18.05 2.42
N GLN A 177 6.33 18.15 2.84
CA GLN A 177 6.67 18.37 4.24
C GLN A 177 6.15 19.70 4.78
N LYS A 178 6.24 20.79 4.00
CA LYS A 178 5.64 22.09 4.38
C LYS A 178 4.17 21.96 4.76
N GLU A 179 3.40 21.22 3.96
CA GLU A 179 1.98 21.01 4.19
C GLU A 179 1.68 20.23 5.48
N TYR A 180 2.55 19.29 5.87
CA TYR A 180 2.38 18.48 7.09
C TYR A 180 2.98 19.12 8.35
N ILE A 181 4.00 19.97 8.20
CA ILE A 181 4.70 20.62 9.33
C ILE A 181 4.06 21.98 9.67
N LEU A 182 3.65 22.77 8.67
CA LEU A 182 3.18 24.14 8.86
C LEU A 182 1.68 24.25 9.14
N LYS A 183 0.92 23.16 8.98
CA LYS A 183 -0.53 23.10 9.31
C LYS A 183 -0.82 22.41 10.66
N ARG A 184 0.20 22.14 11.46
CA ARG A 184 0.06 21.80 12.89
C ARG A 184 0.25 23.06 13.72
#